data_AF-A0A9E0VCI5-F1
#
_entry.id   AF-A0A9E0VCI5-F1
#
_cell.length_a   1.000
_cell.length_b   1.000
_cell.length_c   1.000
_cell.angle_alpha   90.00
_cell.angle_beta   90.00
_cell.angle_gamma   90.00
#
_symmetry.space_group_name_H-M   'P 1'
#
loop_
_entity.id
_entity.type
_entity.pdbx_description
1 polymer ?
#
loop_
_entity_poly.entity_id
_entity_poly.type
_entity_poly.pdbx_seq_one_letter_code
_entity_poly.pdbx_strand_id
1 'polypeptide(L)'
;MDLDRNSKEAVQELGRAVNAAIEQSAAVRAAIETLRGLGFEPNLTLRMEIGLQRIIEPPEAPPEEIELDLTDEDVKTLRRMKIKF
;
A
#
# COMPACT_ATOMS: atom_id res chain seq x y z
N MET A 1 16.61 -5.47 17.18
CA MET A 1 16.22 -4.09 16.76
C MET A 1 16.65 -3.95 15.32
N ASP A 2 15.93 -4.63 14.41
CA ASP A 2 16.37 -4.87 13.03
C ASP A 2 15.48 -4.17 11.99
N LEU A 3 14.51 -3.38 12.48
CA LEU A 3 13.61 -2.58 11.65
C LEU A 3 14.35 -1.44 10.92
N ASP A 4 15.52 -1.02 11.41
CA ASP A 4 16.18 0.21 10.95
C ASP A 4 16.91 0.05 9.61
N ARG A 5 17.58 -1.09 9.36
CA ARG A 5 18.40 -1.25 8.15
C ARG A 5 17.56 -1.50 6.90
N ASN A 6 16.64 -2.45 6.96
CA ASN A 6 15.78 -2.80 5.82
C ASN A 6 14.87 -1.64 5.42
N SER A 7 14.32 -0.90 6.40
CA SER A 7 13.51 0.29 6.12
C SER A 7 14.31 1.44 5.49
N LYS A 8 15.56 1.65 5.93
CA LYS A 8 16.45 2.65 5.30
C LYS A 8 16.79 2.28 3.85
N GLU A 9 17.10 1.02 3.59
CA GLU A 9 17.39 0.52 2.24
C GLU A 9 16.19 0.71 1.31
N ALA A 10 14.97 0.38 1.77
CA ALA A 10 13.74 0.59 1.01
C ALA A 10 13.46 2.08 0.71
N VAL A 11 13.69 2.98 1.68
CA VAL A 11 13.53 4.44 1.47
C VAL A 11 14.55 4.96 0.45
N GLN A 12 15.79 4.48 0.50
CA GLN A 12 16.82 4.85 -0.49
C GLN A 12 16.48 4.34 -1.89
N GLU A 13 16.01 3.10 -2.01
CA GLU A 13 15.57 2.53 -3.28
C GLU A 13 14.40 3.32 -3.88
N LEU A 14 13.40 3.66 -3.06
CA LEU A 14 12.31 4.54 -3.48
C LEU A 14 12.85 5.90 -3.98
N GLY A 15 13.75 6.54 -3.23
CA GLY A 15 14.35 7.81 -3.64
C GLY A 15 15.08 7.72 -5.00
N ARG A 16 15.82 6.63 -5.24
CA ARG A 16 16.47 6.38 -6.55
C ARG A 16 15.45 6.20 -7.66
N ALA A 17 14.39 5.43 -7.42
CA ALA A 17 13.34 5.19 -8.40
C ALA A 17 12.62 6.50 -8.79
N VAL A 18 12.32 7.37 -7.82
CA VAL A 18 11.69 8.66 -8.13
C VAL A 18 12.62 9.57 -8.92
N ASN A 19 13.90 9.68 -8.54
CA ASN A 19 14.84 10.50 -9.30
C ASN A 19 14.97 10.02 -10.75
N ALA A 20 15.10 8.70 -10.97
CA ALA A 20 15.14 8.13 -12.31
C ALA A 20 13.86 8.44 -13.11
N ALA A 21 12.69 8.37 -12.47
CA ALA A 21 11.42 8.71 -13.12
C ALA A 21 11.33 10.18 -13.51
N ILE A 22 11.85 11.10 -12.68
CA ILE A 22 11.88 12.54 -12.97
C ILE A 22 12.83 12.84 -14.14
N GLU A 23 14.03 12.28 -14.14
CA GLU A 23 15.02 12.47 -15.22
C GLU A 23 14.50 11.99 -16.58
N GLN A 24 13.72 10.91 -16.59
CA GLN A 24 13.14 10.34 -17.81
C GLN A 24 11.78 10.94 -18.17
N SER A 25 11.19 11.78 -17.31
CA SER A 25 9.84 12.30 -17.50
C SER A 25 9.77 13.30 -18.66
N ALA A 26 8.99 12.94 -19.68
CA ALA A 26 8.68 13.83 -20.80
C ALA A 26 7.95 15.10 -20.33
N ALA A 27 7.11 15.00 -19.30
CA ALA A 27 6.39 16.15 -18.73
C ALA A 27 7.35 17.15 -18.07
N VAL A 28 8.32 16.65 -17.29
CA VAL A 28 9.36 17.50 -16.67
C VAL A 28 10.20 18.17 -17.74
N ARG A 29 10.59 17.44 -18.79
CA ARG A 29 11.33 17.99 -19.92
C ARG A 29 10.56 19.11 -20.64
N ALA A 30 9.28 18.89 -20.92
CA ALA A 30 8.44 19.90 -21.58
C ALA A 30 8.29 21.17 -20.73
N ALA A 31 8.16 21.03 -19.41
CA ALA A 31 8.13 22.17 -18.49
C ALA A 31 9.45 22.95 -18.50
N ILE A 32 10.60 22.26 -18.51
CA ILE A 32 11.93 22.89 -18.60
C ILE A 32 12.07 23.67 -19.91
N GLU A 33 11.68 23.08 -21.05
CA GLU A 33 11.73 23.78 -22.34
C GLU A 33 10.81 25.00 -22.38
N THR A 34 9.65 24.92 -21.74
CA THR A 34 8.73 26.07 -21.60
C THR A 34 9.40 27.21 -20.83
N LEU A 35 10.11 26.91 -19.73
CA LEU A 35 10.85 27.92 -18.96
C LEU A 35 11.99 28.55 -19.78
N ARG A 36 12.71 27.74 -20.57
CA ARG A 36 13.75 28.24 -21.48
C ARG A 36 13.17 29.14 -22.57
N GLY A 37 12.01 28.79 -23.12
CA GLY A 37 11.28 29.63 -24.07
C GLY A 37 10.89 31.00 -23.51
N LEU A 38 10.74 31.10 -22.19
CA LEU A 38 10.50 32.35 -21.46
C LEU A 38 11.80 33.10 -21.06
N GLY A 39 12.97 32.55 -21.39
CA GLY A 39 14.28 33.15 -21.09
C GLY A 39 14.87 32.78 -19.73
N PHE A 40 14.33 31.75 -19.06
CA PHE A 40 14.84 31.26 -17.77
C PHE A 40 15.57 29.92 -17.95
N GLU A 41 16.77 29.78 -17.38
CA GLU A 41 17.42 28.47 -17.26
C GLU A 41 17.10 27.87 -15.88
N PRO A 42 16.30 26.80 -15.80
CA PRO A 42 15.89 26.23 -14.53
C PRO A 42 17.03 25.44 -13.87
N ASN A 43 17.40 25.83 -12.65
CA ASN A 43 18.22 25.02 -11.76
C ASN A 43 17.31 24.30 -10.74
N LEU A 44 16.99 23.04 -11.02
CA LEU A 44 16.08 22.27 -10.19
C LEU A 44 16.83 21.58 -9.04
N THR A 45 16.49 21.95 -7.80
CA THR A 45 16.94 21.21 -6.60
C THR A 45 15.71 20.66 -5.89
N LEU A 46 15.59 19.34 -5.80
CA LEU A 46 14.47 18.67 -5.13
C LEU A 46 14.94 18.12 -3.78
N ARG A 47 14.24 18.47 -2.71
CA ARG A 47 14.38 17.84 -1.40
C ARG A 47 13.16 16.98 -1.15
N MET A 48 13.37 15.67 -1.03
CA MET A 48 12.31 14.69 -0.78
C MET A 48 12.41 14.18 0.66
N GLU A 49 11.28 14.20 1.38
CA GLU A 49 11.17 13.65 2.73
C GLU A 49 10.18 12.48 2.71
N ILE A 50 10.66 11.28 3.07
CA ILE A 50 9.85 10.06 3.10
C ILE A 50 9.63 9.66 4.56
N GLY A 51 8.39 9.79 5.03
CA GLY A 51 7.95 9.29 6.32
C GLY A 51 7.45 7.85 6.20
N LEU A 52 7.86 6.98 7.12
CA LEU A 52 7.33 5.61 7.21
C LEU A 52 6.24 5.55 8.27
N GLN A 53 5.03 5.14 7.87
CA GLN A 53 3.94 4.83 8.78
C GLN A 53 3.74 3.32 8.85
N ARG A 54 3.59 2.79 10.06
CA ARG A 54 3.27 1.37 10.22
C ARG A 54 1.82 1.15 9.84
N ILE A 55 1.57 0.13 9.02
CA ILE A 55 0.22 -0.36 8.78
C ILE A 55 -0.22 -1.04 10.08
N ILE A 56 -1.24 -0.47 10.73
CA ILE A 56 -1.93 -1.14 11.83
C ILE A 56 -2.96 -2.02 11.13
N GLU A 57 -2.70 -3.32 11.05
CA GLU A 57 -3.73 -4.26 10.61
C GLU A 57 -4.91 -4.14 11.58
N PRO A 58 -6.14 -3.96 11.07
CA PRO A 58 -7.30 -3.98 11.94
C PRO A 58 -7.31 -5.33 12.67
N PRO A 59 -7.69 -5.37 13.97
CA PRO A 59 -7.79 -6.63 14.69
C PRO A 59 -8.70 -7.56 13.88
N GLU A 60 -8.22 -8.78 13.60
CA GLU A 60 -9.05 -9.83 12.99
C GLU A 60 -10.36 -9.90 13.78
N ALA A 61 -11.49 -9.66 13.10
CA ALA A 61 -12.79 -9.77 13.74
C ALA A 61 -12.88 -11.17 14.36
N PRO A 62 -13.29 -11.31 15.63
CA PRO A 62 -13.49 -12.63 16.20
C PRO A 62 -14.45 -13.41 15.28
N PRO A 63 -14.23 -14.72 15.08
CA PRO A 63 -15.13 -15.52 14.27
C PRO A 63 -16.55 -15.33 14.80
N GLU A 64 -17.45 -14.83 13.95
CA GLU A 64 -18.86 -14.71 14.31
C GLU A 64 -19.35 -16.12 14.70
N GLU A 65 -19.72 -16.32 15.96
CA GLU A 65 -20.48 -17.50 16.36
C GLU A 65 -21.84 -17.39 15.68
N ILE A 66 -21.98 -18.10 14.56
CA ILE A 66 -23.26 -18.22 13.86
C ILE A 66 -24.15 -19.11 14.74
N GLU A 67 -24.98 -18.49 15.59
CA GLU A 67 -26.10 -19.20 16.24
C GLU A 67 -27.07 -19.64 15.14
N LEU A 68 -27.00 -20.92 14.77
CA LEU A 68 -27.92 -21.53 13.83
C LEU A 68 -29.24 -21.80 14.58
N ASP A 69 -30.28 -21.01 14.27
CA ASP A 69 -31.64 -21.26 14.72
C ASP A 69 -32.25 -22.39 13.88
N LEU A 70 -31.99 -23.63 14.29
CA LEU A 70 -32.39 -24.84 13.57
C LEU A 70 -33.78 -25.30 13.99
N THR A 71 -34.65 -25.57 13.02
CA THR A 71 -35.93 -26.24 13.29
C THR A 71 -35.74 -27.74 13.50
N ASP A 72 -36.75 -28.41 14.08
CA ASP A 72 -36.72 -29.87 14.30
C ASP A 72 -36.50 -30.69 13.02
N GLU A 73 -36.90 -30.15 11.87
CA GLU A 73 -36.68 -30.78 10.56
C GLU A 73 -35.23 -30.63 10.09
N ASP A 74 -34.62 -29.46 10.32
CA ASP A 74 -33.21 -29.19 10.01
C ASP A 74 -32.29 -30.11 10.82
N VAL A 75 -32.57 -30.29 12.11
CA VAL A 75 -31.81 -31.20 12.98
C VAL A 75 -31.83 -32.63 12.47
N LYS A 76 -32.99 -33.11 12.00
CA LYS A 76 -33.11 -34.47 11.43
C LYS A 76 -32.32 -34.61 10.14
N THR A 77 -32.35 -33.59 9.29
CA THR A 77 -31.63 -33.56 8.02
C THR A 77 -30.12 -33.54 8.24
N LEU A 78 -29.62 -32.67 9.11
CA LEU A 78 -28.20 -32.57 9.45
C LEU A 78 -27.65 -33.86 10.07
N ARG A 79 -28.43 -34.53 10.93
CA ARG A 79 -28.06 -35.84 11.51
C ARG A 79 -27.97 -36.94 10.45
N ARG A 80 -28.86 -36.97 9.46
CA ARG A 80 -28.77 -37.92 8.33
C ARG A 80 -27.50 -37.69 7.50
N MET A 81 -27.11 -36.43 7.34
CA MET A 81 -25.87 -36.05 6.66
C MET A 81 -24.61 -36.25 7.51
N LYS A 82 -24.74 -36.70 8.77
CA LYS A 82 -23.64 -36.87 9.74
C LYS A 82 -22.84 -35.58 9.98
N ILE A 83 -23.45 -34.42 9.78
CA ILE A 83 -22.83 -33.13 10.05
C ILE A 83 -22.89 -32.91 11.56
N LYS A 84 -21.72 -32.61 12.15
CA LYS A 84 -21.60 -32.22 13.55
C LYS A 84 -21.64 -30.70 13.61
N PHE A 85 -22.57 -30.18 14.39
CA PHE A 85 -22.76 -28.77 14.70
C PHE A 85 -22.84 -28.66 16.23
#